data_AF-A0A956GG46-F1
#
_entry.id   AF-A0A956GG46-F1
#
_cell.length_a   1.000
_cell.length_b   1.000
_cell.length_c   1.000
_cell.angle_alpha   90.00
_cell.angle_beta   90.00
_cell.angle_gamma   90.00
#
_symmetry.space_group_name_H-M   'P 1'
#
loop_
_entity.id
_entity.type
_entity.pdbx_description
1 polymer ?
#
loop_
_entity_poly.entity_id
_entity_poly.type
_entity_poly.pdbx_seq_one_letter_code
_entity_poly.pdbx_strand_id
1 'polypeptide(L)'
;MIQQKANADGTIRRWELDIGAMARAARCEGSEVERLGDEVEKVLAAFPTMLAVLGQPLGDDRCWVEAAEPHHCPAGEHLVVFDRGTRCVECGHEVDPPRDAVVGFVGRIPALISGRPFERAVDRRLETLAAHDAQSASVWRSALVSARDKRYLAPRYHIWFAESWPHSDPPVMVWPEYFPMLDIPPDHVYHADQYYRLCLYAAWREQPCVRVLQNRVVPRLLIDLMVADLQALEQLDAALDRLDVTLYELYNMVGREEQTERFRAVYRDLAAGS
;
A
#
# COMPACT_ATOMS: atom_id res chain seq x y z
N MET A 1 -21.35 7.81 1.59
CA MET A 1 -20.05 8.05 0.90
C MET A 1 -19.99 7.23 -0.38
N ILE A 2 -19.60 7.81 -1.52
CA ILE A 2 -19.59 7.09 -2.81
C ILE A 2 -18.19 6.53 -3.10
N GLN A 3 -18.11 5.23 -3.38
CA GLN A 3 -16.91 4.58 -3.91
C GLN A 3 -17.07 4.28 -5.40
N GLN A 4 -15.95 4.19 -6.09
CA GLN A 4 -15.94 3.87 -7.51
C GLN A 4 -14.71 3.04 -7.90
N LYS A 5 -14.91 2.10 -8.81
CA LYS A 5 -13.87 1.24 -9.36
C LYS A 5 -14.02 1.18 -10.88
N ALA A 6 -12.91 1.27 -11.60
CA ALA A 6 -12.88 0.95 -13.02
C ALA A 6 -12.77 -0.58 -13.20
N ASN A 7 -13.58 -1.12 -14.09
CA ASN A 7 -13.59 -2.52 -14.46
C ASN A 7 -12.62 -2.78 -15.61
N ALA A 8 -12.31 -4.05 -15.86
CA ALA A 8 -11.37 -4.44 -16.92
C ALA A 8 -11.86 -4.01 -18.32
N ASP A 9 -13.18 -3.89 -18.51
CA ASP A 9 -13.83 -3.43 -19.74
C ASP A 9 -13.88 -1.90 -19.87
N GLY A 10 -13.28 -1.15 -18.93
CA GLY A 10 -13.27 0.30 -18.90
C GLY A 10 -14.54 0.96 -18.36
N THR A 11 -15.56 0.18 -17.98
CA THR A 11 -16.74 0.72 -17.29
C THR A 11 -16.38 1.15 -15.87
N ILE A 12 -17.11 2.14 -15.34
CA ILE A 12 -16.94 2.60 -13.96
C ILE A 12 -18.14 2.15 -13.15
N ARG A 13 -17.91 1.26 -12.19
CA ARG A 13 -18.91 0.92 -11.18
C ARG A 13 -18.84 1.93 -10.03
N ARG A 14 -19.99 2.35 -9.54
CA ARG A 14 -20.14 3.21 -8.37
C ARG A 14 -21.13 2.60 -7.39
N TRP A 15 -20.87 2.77 -6.10
CA TRP A 15 -21.79 2.36 -5.04
C TRP A 15 -21.69 3.30 -3.84
N GLU A 16 -22.75 3.32 -3.04
CA GLU A 16 -22.70 3.92 -1.73
C GLU A 16 -22.15 2.91 -0.73
N LEU A 17 -21.13 3.32 0.01
CA LEU A 17 -20.49 2.48 1.00
C LEU A 17 -21.43 2.21 2.18
N ASP A 18 -21.72 0.93 2.41
CA ASP A 18 -22.53 0.48 3.54
C ASP A 18 -21.67 0.32 4.80
N ILE A 19 -21.54 1.41 5.57
CA ILE A 19 -20.82 1.44 6.85
C ILE A 19 -21.42 0.45 7.86
N GLY A 20 -22.73 0.23 7.83
CA GLY A 20 -23.39 -0.74 8.70
C GLY A 20 -22.95 -2.17 8.40
N ALA A 21 -22.81 -2.54 7.12
CA ALA A 21 -22.27 -3.84 6.72
C ALA A 21 -20.80 -3.99 7.10
N MET A 22 -20.00 -2.94 6.91
CA MET A 22 -18.59 -2.92 7.30
C MET A 22 -18.43 -3.11 8.81
N ALA A 23 -19.21 -2.37 9.62
CA ALA A 23 -19.21 -2.50 11.08
C ALA A 23 -19.64 -3.89 11.55
N ARG A 24 -20.68 -4.49 10.94
CA ARG A 24 -21.11 -5.87 11.25
C ARG A 24 -20.02 -6.90 10.94
N ALA A 25 -19.35 -6.77 9.80
CA ALA A 25 -18.24 -7.64 9.43
C ALA A 25 -17.05 -7.48 10.41
N ALA A 26 -16.77 -6.24 10.83
CA ALA A 26 -15.73 -5.92 11.81
C ALA A 26 -16.14 -6.20 13.26
N ARG A 27 -17.40 -6.56 13.51
CA ARG A 27 -18.00 -6.73 14.85
C ARG A 27 -17.89 -5.48 15.74
N CYS A 28 -17.89 -4.30 15.14
CA CYS A 28 -17.93 -3.03 15.87
C CYS A 28 -19.35 -2.73 16.35
N GLU A 29 -19.49 -2.22 17.58
CA GLU A 29 -20.77 -1.83 18.15
C GLU A 29 -20.75 -0.41 18.74
N GLY A 30 -21.92 0.22 18.84
CA GLY A 30 -22.08 1.54 19.48
C GLY A 30 -21.15 2.62 18.93
N SER A 31 -20.34 3.23 19.80
CA SER A 31 -19.41 4.31 19.45
C SER A 31 -18.25 3.88 18.54
N GLU A 32 -17.97 2.58 18.44
CA GLU A 32 -16.96 2.06 17.50
C GLU A 32 -17.42 2.20 16.05
N VAL A 33 -18.73 2.09 15.81
CA VAL A 33 -19.32 2.27 14.47
C VAL A 33 -19.17 3.71 14.00
N GLU A 34 -19.41 4.67 14.88
CA GLU A 34 -19.21 6.10 14.60
C GLU A 34 -17.73 6.37 14.29
N ARG A 35 -16.83 5.82 15.12
CA ARG A 35 -15.38 5.96 14.91
C ARG A 35 -14.91 5.34 13.58
N LEU A 36 -15.45 4.17 13.22
CA LEU A 36 -15.16 3.53 11.94
C LEU A 36 -15.64 4.38 10.77
N GLY A 37 -16.87 4.91 10.85
CA GLY A 37 -17.42 5.83 9.84
C GLY A 37 -16.53 7.06 9.63
N ASP A 38 -16.11 7.70 10.73
CA ASP A 38 -15.19 8.84 10.74
C ASP A 38 -13.83 8.51 10.09
N GLU A 39 -13.24 7.36 10.42
CA GLU A 39 -11.98 6.93 9.81
C GLU A 39 -12.12 6.69 8.32
N VAL A 40 -13.19 5.99 7.92
CA VAL A 40 -13.46 5.69 6.52
C VAL A 40 -13.65 6.97 5.71
N GLU A 41 -14.39 7.94 6.24
CA GLU A 41 -14.56 9.24 5.59
C GLU A 41 -13.22 9.95 5.39
N LYS A 42 -12.41 10.02 6.45
CA LYS A 42 -11.10 10.67 6.40
C LYS A 42 -10.15 9.98 5.41
N VAL A 43 -10.11 8.65 5.40
CA VAL A 43 -9.25 7.88 4.48
C VAL A 43 -9.68 8.09 3.05
N LEU A 44 -10.98 7.96 2.73
CA LEU A 44 -11.47 8.07 1.36
C LEU A 44 -11.41 9.51 0.83
N ALA A 45 -11.53 10.52 1.70
CA ALA A 45 -11.30 11.91 1.34
C ALA A 45 -9.83 12.17 0.96
N ALA A 46 -8.87 11.59 1.67
CA ALA A 46 -7.45 11.76 1.41
C ALA A 46 -6.90 10.85 0.30
N PHE A 47 -7.45 9.63 0.17
CA PHE A 47 -7.02 8.59 -0.75
C PHE A 47 -8.21 8.02 -1.54
N PRO A 48 -8.74 8.78 -2.51
CA PRO A 48 -9.98 8.42 -3.22
C PRO A 48 -9.85 7.18 -4.12
N THR A 49 -8.64 6.66 -4.32
CA THR A 49 -8.36 5.42 -5.05
C THR A 49 -8.43 4.17 -4.17
N MET A 50 -8.60 4.32 -2.86
CA MET A 50 -8.79 3.20 -1.95
C MET A 50 -10.25 2.73 -1.93
N LEU A 51 -10.43 1.43 -1.85
CA LEU A 51 -11.72 0.75 -1.76
C LEU A 51 -11.83 0.08 -0.42
N ALA A 52 -12.99 0.21 0.22
CA ALA A 52 -13.28 -0.47 1.47
C ALA A 52 -13.69 -1.90 1.14
N VAL A 53 -13.01 -2.86 1.72
CA VAL A 53 -13.14 -4.28 1.35
C VAL A 53 -13.16 -5.17 2.57
N LEU A 54 -13.70 -6.37 2.34
CA LEU A 54 -13.63 -7.48 3.25
C LEU A 54 -12.26 -8.17 3.11
N GLY A 55 -11.64 -8.51 4.22
CA GLY A 55 -10.40 -9.26 4.30
C GLY A 55 -10.56 -10.56 5.08
N GLN A 56 -9.64 -11.49 4.84
CA GLN A 56 -9.53 -12.76 5.51
C GLN A 56 -8.13 -12.84 6.18
N PRO A 57 -8.06 -13.10 7.50
CA PRO A 57 -6.78 -13.23 8.20
C PRO A 57 -5.89 -14.33 7.58
N LEU A 58 -4.58 -14.08 7.58
CA LEU A 58 -3.57 -14.99 7.01
C LEU A 58 -3.14 -16.13 7.97
N GLY A 59 -3.77 -16.26 9.14
CA GLY A 59 -3.50 -17.31 10.14
C GLY A 59 -2.52 -16.91 11.26
N ASP A 60 -2.65 -17.58 12.42
CA ASP A 60 -1.94 -17.27 13.67
C ASP A 60 -0.45 -17.69 13.68
N ASP A 61 -0.03 -18.57 12.76
CA ASP A 61 1.34 -19.04 12.61
C ASP A 61 2.25 -18.02 11.90
N ARG A 62 1.67 -16.89 11.47
CA ARG A 62 2.38 -15.86 10.72
C ARG A 62 2.77 -14.70 11.61
N CYS A 63 3.93 -14.11 11.30
CA CYS A 63 4.66 -13.18 12.17
C CYS A 63 3.96 -11.82 12.43
N TRP A 64 2.69 -11.64 12.04
CA TRP A 64 1.89 -10.46 12.36
C TRP A 64 0.44 -10.87 12.64
N VAL A 65 0.06 -10.73 13.91
CA VAL A 65 -1.34 -10.81 14.35
C VAL A 65 -2.16 -9.84 13.51
N GLU A 66 -3.30 -10.31 12.98
CA GLU A 66 -4.26 -9.53 12.17
C GLU A 66 -3.83 -9.15 10.73
N ALA A 67 -2.71 -9.68 10.22
CA ALA A 67 -2.45 -9.61 8.77
C ALA A 67 -3.53 -10.37 7.99
N ALA A 68 -3.98 -9.80 6.88
CA ALA A 68 -5.06 -10.35 6.08
C ALA A 68 -4.81 -10.19 4.58
N GLU A 69 -5.58 -10.93 3.79
CA GLU A 69 -5.70 -10.77 2.35
C GLU A 69 -7.13 -10.40 1.96
N PRO A 70 -7.35 -9.83 0.77
CA PRO A 70 -8.69 -9.51 0.32
C PRO A 70 -9.51 -10.77 0.19
N HIS A 71 -10.72 -10.74 0.73
CA HIS A 71 -11.67 -11.81 0.49
C HIS A 71 -12.24 -11.67 -0.93
N HIS A 72 -12.16 -12.76 -1.69
CA HIS A 72 -12.59 -12.79 -3.09
C HIS A 72 -13.94 -13.52 -3.21
N CYS A 73 -14.77 -13.05 -4.14
CA CYS A 73 -16.07 -13.64 -4.41
C CYS A 73 -15.92 -15.09 -4.91
N PRO A 74 -16.64 -16.09 -4.37
CA PRO A 74 -16.55 -17.49 -4.82
C PRO A 74 -16.93 -17.73 -6.29
N ALA A 75 -17.74 -16.84 -6.87
CA ALA A 75 -18.17 -16.91 -8.27
C ALA A 75 -17.12 -16.34 -9.26
N GLY A 76 -16.00 -15.81 -8.77
CA GLY A 76 -14.93 -15.23 -9.57
C GLY A 76 -13.65 -15.02 -8.75
N GLU A 77 -12.82 -14.05 -9.14
CA GLU A 77 -11.62 -13.65 -8.37
C GLU A 77 -11.66 -12.15 -8.07
N HIS A 78 -12.86 -11.64 -7.78
CA HIS A 78 -13.11 -10.22 -7.61
C HIS A 78 -13.29 -9.86 -6.15
N LEU A 79 -12.88 -8.64 -5.79
CA LEU A 79 -12.97 -8.12 -4.44
C LEU A 79 -14.42 -8.10 -3.92
N VAL A 80 -14.59 -8.43 -2.64
CA VAL A 80 -15.83 -8.22 -1.91
C VAL A 80 -15.80 -6.85 -1.23
N VAL A 81 -16.80 -6.03 -1.53
CA VAL A 81 -16.96 -4.65 -1.06
C VAL A 81 -18.26 -4.51 -0.24
N PHE A 82 -18.41 -3.40 0.47
CA PHE A 82 -19.63 -3.09 1.23
C PHE A 82 -20.59 -2.22 0.39
N ASP A 83 -21.44 -2.87 -0.41
CA ASP A 83 -22.48 -2.27 -1.26
C ASP A 83 -23.83 -2.91 -0.90
N ARG A 84 -24.64 -2.24 -0.07
CA ARG A 84 -25.93 -2.75 0.45
C ARG A 84 -25.79 -4.19 0.96
N GLY A 85 -25.02 -4.34 2.04
CA GLY A 85 -24.45 -5.62 2.50
C GLY A 85 -23.02 -5.83 1.98
N THR A 86 -22.59 -7.09 1.93
CA THR A 86 -21.29 -7.52 1.39
C THR A 86 -21.49 -8.16 0.02
N ARG A 87 -20.88 -7.58 -1.02
CA ARG A 87 -21.11 -7.99 -2.40
C ARG A 87 -19.84 -8.02 -3.22
N CYS A 88 -19.82 -8.88 -4.21
CA CYS A 88 -18.80 -8.86 -5.26
C CYS A 88 -18.84 -7.54 -6.04
N VAL A 89 -17.68 -6.89 -6.17
CA VAL A 89 -17.52 -5.62 -6.90
C VAL A 89 -17.78 -5.75 -8.40
N GLU A 90 -17.76 -6.95 -8.97
CA GLU A 90 -18.08 -7.16 -10.39
C GLU A 90 -19.47 -7.75 -10.57
N CYS A 91 -19.71 -8.99 -10.14
CA CYS A 91 -20.96 -9.68 -10.43
C CYS A 91 -22.14 -9.30 -9.51
N GLY A 92 -21.90 -8.54 -8.44
CA GLY A 92 -22.95 -8.09 -7.51
C GLY A 92 -23.55 -9.19 -6.64
N HIS A 93 -23.05 -10.42 -6.75
CA HIS A 93 -23.41 -11.53 -5.88
C HIS A 93 -23.17 -11.16 -4.42
N GLU A 94 -24.15 -11.48 -3.58
CA GLU A 94 -24.06 -11.29 -2.14
C GLU A 94 -23.16 -12.37 -1.55
N VAL A 95 -22.24 -11.97 -0.68
CA VAL A 95 -21.25 -12.86 -0.09
C VAL A 95 -21.40 -12.79 1.41
N ASP A 96 -21.63 -13.93 2.05
CA ASP A 96 -21.62 -14.03 3.51
C ASP A 96 -20.18 -13.85 4.02
N PRO A 97 -19.92 -12.88 4.92
CA PRO A 97 -18.59 -12.67 5.45
C PRO A 97 -18.09 -13.90 6.23
N PRO A 98 -16.82 -14.32 6.06
CA PRO A 98 -16.20 -15.28 6.96
C PRO A 98 -16.34 -14.86 8.43
N ARG A 99 -16.41 -15.84 9.33
CA ARG A 99 -16.62 -15.56 10.76
C ARG A 99 -15.52 -14.66 11.31
N ASP A 100 -14.28 -14.88 10.90
CA ASP A 100 -13.05 -14.19 11.28
C ASP A 100 -12.68 -13.07 10.31
N ALA A 101 -13.61 -12.61 9.47
CA ALA A 101 -13.31 -11.56 8.51
C ALA A 101 -12.85 -10.27 9.21
N VAL A 102 -11.90 -9.61 8.58
CA VAL A 102 -11.50 -8.25 8.94
C VAL A 102 -11.99 -7.29 7.87
N VAL A 103 -11.96 -5.99 8.16
CA VAL A 103 -12.32 -4.96 7.19
C VAL A 103 -11.16 -4.02 7.00
N GLY A 104 -11.07 -3.41 5.83
CA GLY A 104 -9.92 -2.57 5.52
C GLY A 104 -10.02 -1.88 4.19
N PHE A 105 -8.87 -1.47 3.69
CA PHE A 105 -8.72 -0.80 2.41
C PHE A 105 -7.75 -1.53 1.50
N VAL A 106 -8.14 -1.68 0.25
CA VAL A 106 -7.25 -2.02 -0.86
C VAL A 106 -7.15 -0.83 -1.79
N GLY A 107 -5.97 -0.56 -2.32
CA GLY A 107 -5.83 0.52 -3.29
C GLY A 107 -4.41 0.71 -3.77
N ARG A 108 -4.19 1.87 -4.38
CA ARG A 108 -2.89 2.29 -4.90
C ARG A 108 -2.61 3.71 -4.45
N ILE A 109 -1.36 3.96 -4.10
CA ILE A 109 -0.84 5.31 -3.82
C ILE A 109 0.15 5.64 -4.94
N PRO A 110 -0.27 6.37 -5.99
CA PRO A 110 0.61 6.69 -7.11
C PRO A 110 1.71 7.65 -6.69
N ALA A 111 2.95 7.30 -7.01
CA ALA A 111 4.12 8.14 -6.82
C ALA A 111 4.73 8.48 -8.19
N LEU A 112 4.97 9.77 -8.44
CA LEU A 112 5.49 10.25 -9.72
C LEU A 112 6.91 9.73 -9.94
N ILE A 113 7.13 9.07 -11.09
CA ILE A 113 8.45 8.60 -11.49
C ILE A 113 9.03 9.31 -12.71
N SER A 114 8.21 10.05 -13.47
CA SER A 114 8.72 10.74 -14.66
C SER A 114 9.87 11.69 -14.38
N GLY A 115 10.93 11.55 -15.17
CA GLY A 115 12.14 12.36 -15.06
C GLY A 115 13.10 11.91 -13.95
N ARG A 116 12.78 10.83 -13.23
CA ARG A 116 13.65 10.28 -12.19
C ARG A 116 14.63 9.25 -12.79
N PRO A 117 15.85 9.10 -12.23
CA PRO A 117 16.76 8.00 -12.59
C PRO A 117 16.08 6.62 -12.55
N PHE A 118 15.22 6.39 -11.55
CA PHE A 118 14.43 5.18 -11.40
C PHE A 118 13.58 4.82 -12.62
N GLU A 119 13.00 5.80 -13.34
CA GLU A 119 12.10 5.56 -14.47
C GLU A 119 12.77 4.72 -15.56
N ARG A 120 13.99 5.10 -15.96
CA ARG A 120 14.75 4.35 -16.96
C ARG A 120 15.22 3.00 -16.43
N ALA A 121 15.58 2.94 -15.14
CA ALA A 121 16.03 1.71 -14.51
C ALA A 121 14.91 0.66 -14.41
N VAL A 122 13.67 1.07 -14.10
CA VAL A 122 12.53 0.14 -14.07
C VAL A 122 12.15 -0.34 -15.47
N ASP A 123 12.32 0.47 -16.52
CA ASP A 123 12.09 0.02 -17.90
C ASP A 123 13.05 -1.07 -18.33
N ARG A 124 14.36 -0.86 -18.12
CA ARG A 124 15.37 -1.89 -18.45
C ARG A 124 15.13 -3.19 -17.70
N ARG A 125 14.79 -3.11 -16.41
CA ARG A 125 14.47 -4.30 -15.60
C ARG A 125 13.20 -4.98 -16.06
N LEU A 126 12.19 -4.22 -16.45
CA LEU A 126 10.95 -4.76 -16.99
C LEU A 126 11.17 -5.47 -18.34
N GLU A 127 12.02 -4.94 -19.21
CA GLU A 127 12.41 -5.59 -20.47
C GLU A 127 13.11 -6.93 -20.20
N THR A 128 14.10 -6.93 -19.31
CA THR A 128 14.80 -8.17 -18.89
C THR A 128 13.84 -9.17 -18.27
N LEU A 129 12.96 -8.73 -17.36
CA LEU A 129 11.96 -9.58 -16.73
C LEU A 129 11.00 -10.16 -17.77
N ALA A 130 10.54 -9.36 -18.73
CA ALA A 130 9.64 -9.82 -19.79
C ALA A 130 10.27 -10.89 -20.69
N ALA A 131 11.60 -10.89 -20.84
CA ALA A 131 12.32 -11.89 -21.62
C ALA A 131 12.38 -13.27 -20.91
N HIS A 132 12.18 -13.32 -19.59
CA HIS A 132 12.36 -14.51 -18.77
C HIS A 132 11.08 -14.97 -18.05
N ASP A 133 10.21 -14.02 -17.69
CA ASP A 133 8.96 -14.22 -16.97
C ASP A 133 7.92 -13.17 -17.41
N ALA A 134 7.17 -13.51 -18.46
CA ALA A 134 6.14 -12.65 -19.01
C ALA A 134 4.99 -12.37 -18.02
N GLN A 135 4.71 -13.28 -17.09
CA GLN A 135 3.64 -13.15 -16.11
C GLN A 135 4.01 -12.10 -15.06
N SER A 136 5.19 -12.21 -14.44
CA SER A 136 5.68 -11.22 -13.48
C SER A 136 5.85 -9.84 -14.14
N ALA A 137 6.33 -9.80 -15.38
CA ALA A 137 6.41 -8.54 -16.14
C ALA A 137 5.02 -7.90 -16.37
N SER A 138 3.97 -8.69 -16.61
CA SER A 138 2.60 -8.20 -16.70
C SER A 138 2.14 -7.57 -15.38
N VAL A 139 2.44 -8.21 -14.26
CA VAL A 139 2.16 -7.68 -12.92
C VAL A 139 2.87 -6.34 -12.70
N TRP A 140 4.16 -6.23 -13.04
CA TRP A 140 4.92 -4.98 -12.95
C TRP A 140 4.34 -3.87 -13.82
N ARG A 141 3.96 -4.17 -15.07
CA ARG A 141 3.29 -3.21 -15.95
C ARG A 141 1.99 -2.69 -15.35
N SER A 142 1.24 -3.57 -14.67
CA SER A 142 0.02 -3.15 -14.00
C SER A 142 0.28 -2.12 -12.90
N ALA A 143 1.47 -2.11 -12.28
CA ALA A 143 1.89 -1.16 -11.26
C ALA A 143 2.42 0.18 -11.83
N LEU A 144 2.66 0.26 -13.14
CA LEU A 144 3.16 1.46 -13.81
C LEU A 144 2.02 2.12 -14.59
N VAL A 145 1.57 3.29 -14.13
CA VAL A 145 0.39 3.97 -14.68
C VAL A 145 0.82 5.27 -15.35
N SER A 146 0.24 5.57 -16.51
CA SER A 146 0.43 6.85 -17.20
C SER A 146 -0.81 7.72 -17.13
N ALA A 147 -0.63 9.00 -16.80
CA ALA A 147 -1.68 10.01 -16.79
C ALA A 147 -1.09 11.38 -17.11
N ARG A 148 -1.73 12.13 -18.03
CA ARG A 148 -1.33 13.51 -18.41
C ARG A 148 0.16 13.61 -18.75
N ASP A 149 0.64 12.72 -19.63
CA ASP A 149 2.04 12.64 -20.08
C ASP A 149 3.08 12.39 -18.98
N LYS A 150 2.62 11.97 -17.80
CA LYS A 150 3.46 11.56 -16.68
C LYS A 150 3.24 10.09 -16.37
N ARG A 151 4.27 9.48 -15.80
CA ARG A 151 4.30 8.09 -15.38
C ARG A 151 4.46 8.01 -13.87
N TYR A 152 3.72 7.08 -13.30
CA TYR A 152 3.62 6.86 -11.87
C TYR A 152 3.90 5.39 -11.55
N LEU A 153 4.64 5.16 -10.48
CA LEU A 153 4.63 3.86 -9.79
C LEU A 153 3.44 3.87 -8.83
N ALA A 154 2.50 2.96 -9.01
CA ALA A 154 1.25 2.88 -8.25
C ALA A 154 1.06 1.44 -7.76
N PRO A 155 1.89 0.98 -6.82
CA PRO A 155 1.83 -0.40 -6.34
C PRO A 155 0.57 -0.61 -5.49
N ARG A 156 0.20 -1.87 -5.31
CA ARG A 156 -1.00 -2.26 -4.57
C ARG A 156 -0.72 -2.31 -3.07
N TYR A 157 -1.59 -1.70 -2.28
CA TYR A 157 -1.53 -1.69 -0.83
C TYR A 157 -2.77 -2.32 -0.20
N HIS A 158 -2.55 -2.94 0.96
CA HIS A 158 -3.58 -3.33 1.89
C HIS A 158 -3.40 -2.64 3.23
N ILE A 159 -4.52 -2.30 3.85
CA ILE A 159 -4.58 -1.77 5.21
C ILE A 159 -5.74 -2.46 5.89
N TRP A 160 -5.51 -3.18 6.97
CA TRP A 160 -6.58 -3.94 7.64
C TRP A 160 -6.82 -3.41 9.04
N PHE A 161 -8.05 -3.08 9.38
CA PHE A 161 -8.40 -2.79 10.77
C PHE A 161 -8.32 -4.10 11.56
N ALA A 162 -7.41 -4.12 12.52
CA ALA A 162 -7.28 -5.14 13.53
C ALA A 162 -8.57 -5.30 14.36
N GLU A 163 -8.84 -6.48 14.92
CA GLU A 163 -9.96 -6.68 15.87
C GLU A 163 -9.76 -5.80 17.10
N SER A 164 -8.51 -5.61 17.49
CA SER A 164 -8.12 -4.74 18.59
C SER A 164 -8.05 -3.25 18.22
N TRP A 165 -8.43 -2.85 16.99
CA TRP A 165 -8.51 -1.45 16.60
C TRP A 165 -9.52 -0.70 17.49
N PRO A 166 -9.21 0.51 17.98
CA PRO A 166 -8.08 1.40 17.64
C PRO A 166 -6.80 1.19 18.45
N HIS A 167 -6.78 0.17 19.32
CA HIS A 167 -5.69 -0.06 20.27
C HIS A 167 -4.53 -0.87 19.68
N SER A 168 -4.51 -1.06 18.37
CA SER A 168 -3.47 -1.76 17.62
C SER A 168 -3.23 -1.13 16.25
N ASP A 169 -2.07 -1.44 15.70
CA ASP A 169 -1.62 -0.92 14.41
C ASP A 169 -2.23 -1.80 13.29
N PRO A 170 -3.01 -1.26 12.33
CA PRO A 170 -3.43 -1.98 11.17
C PRO A 170 -2.21 -2.29 10.32
N PRO A 171 -2.12 -3.52 9.84
CA PRO A 171 -1.05 -3.89 8.96
C PRO A 171 -1.15 -3.15 7.62
N VAL A 172 -0.10 -2.41 7.27
CA VAL A 172 0.09 -1.85 5.92
C VAL A 172 0.99 -2.77 5.12
N MET A 173 0.39 -3.46 4.17
CA MET A 173 1.04 -4.45 3.34
C MET A 173 1.16 -3.95 1.91
N VAL A 174 2.23 -4.32 1.24
CA VAL A 174 2.46 -4.07 -0.18
C VAL A 174 2.76 -5.39 -0.88
N TRP A 175 2.37 -5.46 -2.15
CA TRP A 175 2.57 -6.67 -2.95
C TRP A 175 4.05 -7.04 -3.15
N PRO A 176 4.37 -8.33 -3.36
CA PRO A 176 5.73 -8.83 -3.55
C PRO A 176 6.51 -8.16 -4.67
N GLU A 177 5.86 -7.70 -5.73
CA GLU A 177 6.59 -7.06 -6.82
C GLU A 177 7.23 -5.73 -6.43
N TYR A 178 6.78 -5.06 -5.37
CA TYR A 178 7.16 -3.69 -5.07
C TYR A 178 8.66 -3.49 -4.82
N PHE A 179 9.27 -4.28 -3.92
CA PHE A 179 10.70 -4.14 -3.61
C PHE A 179 11.63 -4.62 -4.74
N PRO A 180 11.36 -5.74 -5.42
CA PRO A 180 12.05 -6.10 -6.65
C PRO A 180 11.96 -5.02 -7.73
N MET A 181 10.78 -4.39 -7.91
CA MET A 181 10.61 -3.26 -8.81
C MET A 181 11.45 -2.05 -8.43
N LEU A 182 11.82 -1.90 -7.15
CA LEU A 182 12.64 -0.79 -6.66
C LEU A 182 14.14 -1.12 -6.58
N ASP A 183 14.51 -2.38 -6.78
CA ASP A 183 15.87 -2.88 -6.55
C ASP A 183 16.36 -2.66 -5.10
N ILE A 184 15.42 -2.72 -4.16
CA ILE A 184 15.75 -2.62 -2.73
C ILE A 184 16.11 -4.02 -2.23
N PRO A 185 17.26 -4.18 -1.54
CA PRO A 185 17.69 -5.48 -1.04
C PRO A 185 16.66 -6.13 -0.08
N PRO A 186 16.38 -7.45 -0.22
CA PRO A 186 15.33 -8.13 0.57
C PRO A 186 15.56 -8.18 2.08
N ASP A 187 16.82 -8.12 2.51
CA ASP A 187 17.23 -8.12 3.93
C ASP A 187 16.75 -6.87 4.69
N HIS A 188 16.38 -5.81 3.97
CA HIS A 188 15.78 -4.60 4.54
C HIS A 188 14.25 -4.61 4.53
N VAL A 189 13.63 -5.71 4.08
CA VAL A 189 12.18 -5.83 3.93
C VAL A 189 11.62 -6.87 4.89
N TYR A 190 10.70 -6.44 5.77
CA TYR A 190 10.01 -7.39 6.64
C TYR A 190 8.99 -8.20 5.84
N HIS A 191 9.18 -9.52 5.85
CA HIS A 191 8.35 -10.44 5.10
C HIS A 191 7.09 -10.87 5.87
N ALA A 192 5.97 -11.03 5.15
CA ALA A 192 4.73 -11.65 5.61
C ALA A 192 4.24 -12.62 4.52
N ASP A 193 4.92 -13.78 4.40
CA ASP A 193 4.70 -14.88 3.45
C ASP A 193 4.53 -14.53 1.96
N GLN A 194 3.44 -13.86 1.58
CA GLN A 194 3.15 -13.41 0.21
C GLN A 194 3.11 -11.90 0.07
N TYR A 195 3.48 -11.15 1.10
CA TYR A 195 3.46 -9.70 1.10
C TYR A 195 4.63 -9.15 1.89
N TYR A 196 4.97 -7.90 1.62
CA TYR A 196 5.96 -7.17 2.40
C TYR A 196 5.29 -6.14 3.30
N ARG A 197 5.87 -5.92 4.48
CA ARG A 197 5.42 -4.88 5.40
C ARG A 197 6.09 -3.57 5.05
N LEU A 198 5.28 -2.52 4.92
CA LEU A 198 5.83 -1.19 4.66
C LEU A 198 6.21 -0.46 5.96
N CYS A 199 5.54 -0.75 7.08
CA CYS A 199 5.75 -0.04 8.35
C CYS A 199 5.34 -0.88 9.57
N LEU A 200 6.10 -0.77 10.66
CA LEU A 200 5.76 -1.24 12.02
C LEU A 200 5.94 -0.04 12.97
N TYR A 201 4.98 0.29 13.84
CA TYR A 201 5.10 1.49 14.67
C TYR A 201 4.51 1.38 16.09
N ALA A 202 5.39 1.46 17.09
CA ALA A 202 5.03 1.26 18.50
C ALA A 202 3.99 2.25 19.11
N ALA A 203 3.67 3.38 18.47
CA ALA A 203 2.71 4.37 19.00
C ALA A 203 1.50 4.63 18.08
N TRP A 204 1.09 3.64 17.30
CA TRP A 204 -0.06 3.75 16.38
C TRP A 204 -1.41 3.87 17.11
N ARG A 205 -1.49 3.31 18.32
CA ARG A 205 -2.71 3.15 19.15
C ARG A 205 -3.48 4.45 19.45
N GLU A 206 -2.94 5.60 19.07
CA GLU A 206 -3.48 6.94 19.37
C GLU A 206 -3.77 7.78 18.11
N GLN A 207 -3.56 7.26 16.89
CA GLN A 207 -3.68 8.05 15.66
C GLN A 207 -4.72 7.50 14.66
N PRO A 208 -5.47 8.38 13.96
CA PRO A 208 -6.29 8.01 12.81
C PRO A 208 -5.48 7.33 11.69
N CYS A 209 -6.09 6.38 10.97
CA CYS A 209 -5.48 5.66 9.85
C CYS A 209 -5.00 6.63 8.76
N VAL A 210 -5.80 7.66 8.46
CA VAL A 210 -5.44 8.70 7.49
C VAL A 210 -4.12 9.38 7.83
N ARG A 211 -3.85 9.64 9.12
CA ARG A 211 -2.63 10.32 9.57
C ARG A 211 -1.42 9.45 9.38
N VAL A 212 -1.56 8.14 9.61
CA VAL A 212 -0.50 7.17 9.37
C VAL A 212 -0.17 7.11 7.88
N LEU A 213 -1.20 7.06 7.03
CA LEU A 213 -0.97 7.05 5.60
C LEU A 213 -0.21 8.31 5.13
N GLN A 214 -0.65 9.48 5.59
CA GLN A 214 -0.05 10.76 5.21
C GLN A 214 1.34 10.98 5.80
N ASN A 215 1.57 10.59 7.05
CA ASN A 215 2.80 10.94 7.78
C ASN A 215 3.87 9.83 7.73
N ARG A 216 3.50 8.60 7.35
CA ARG A 216 4.41 7.45 7.35
C ARG A 216 4.45 6.73 6.02
N VAL A 217 3.30 6.24 5.54
CA VAL A 217 3.25 5.45 4.29
C VAL A 217 3.71 6.31 3.12
N VAL A 218 3.07 7.44 2.87
CA VAL A 218 3.44 8.33 1.75
C VAL A 218 4.91 8.79 1.85
N PRO A 219 5.43 9.27 2.99
CA PRO A 219 6.86 9.58 3.14
C PRO A 219 7.78 8.38 2.93
N ARG A 220 7.39 7.18 3.37
CA ARG A 220 8.15 5.95 3.13
C ARG A 220 8.26 5.66 1.63
N LEU A 221 7.19 5.81 0.86
CA LEU A 221 7.23 5.62 -0.60
C LEU A 221 8.16 6.61 -1.29
N LEU A 222 8.20 7.86 -0.81
CA LEU A 222 9.12 8.86 -1.34
C LEU A 222 10.58 8.51 -1.03
N ILE A 223 10.87 8.03 0.18
CA ILE A 223 12.20 7.55 0.57
C ILE A 223 12.59 6.32 -0.26
N ASP A 224 11.69 5.35 -0.42
CA ASP A 224 11.90 4.16 -1.25
C ASP A 224 12.24 4.57 -2.70
N LEU A 225 11.57 5.57 -3.28
CA LEU A 225 11.90 6.09 -4.60
C LEU A 225 13.24 6.83 -4.65
N MET A 226 13.64 7.53 -3.59
CA MET A 226 14.97 8.15 -3.50
C MET A 226 16.06 7.08 -3.40
N VAL A 227 15.84 6.02 -2.64
CA VAL A 227 16.73 4.85 -2.57
C VAL A 227 16.84 4.19 -3.94
N ALA A 228 15.72 3.98 -4.63
CA ALA A 228 15.69 3.38 -5.96
C ALA A 228 16.39 4.26 -7.02
N ASP A 229 16.28 5.59 -6.92
CA ASP A 229 17.05 6.50 -7.76
C ASP A 229 18.55 6.39 -7.49
N LEU A 230 18.95 6.39 -6.21
CA LEU A 230 20.35 6.26 -5.83
C LEU A 230 20.92 4.91 -6.28
N GLN A 231 20.14 3.83 -6.22
CA GLN A 231 20.55 2.55 -6.78
C GLN A 231 20.67 2.60 -8.30
N ALA A 232 19.71 3.21 -8.99
CA ALA A 232 19.77 3.38 -10.43
C ALA A 232 21.00 4.20 -10.90
N LEU A 233 21.54 5.04 -10.01
CA LEU A 233 22.75 5.84 -10.22
C LEU A 233 24.03 5.21 -9.63
N GLU A 234 23.93 4.05 -8.98
CA GLU A 234 25.04 3.42 -8.25
C GLU A 234 25.64 4.34 -7.15
N GLN A 235 24.79 5.17 -6.53
CA GLN A 235 25.15 6.16 -5.49
C GLN A 235 24.57 5.81 -4.10
N LEU A 236 23.90 4.68 -3.92
CA LEU A 236 23.27 4.36 -2.63
C LEU A 236 24.31 4.27 -1.51
N ASP A 237 25.39 3.51 -1.71
CA ASP A 237 26.43 3.32 -0.69
C ASP A 237 27.08 4.66 -0.31
N ALA A 238 27.40 5.49 -1.31
CA ALA A 238 27.93 6.84 -1.08
C ALA A 238 26.96 7.73 -0.29
N ALA A 239 25.65 7.59 -0.50
CA ALA A 239 24.64 8.31 0.27
C ALA A 239 24.57 7.84 1.73
N LEU A 240 24.59 6.53 1.95
CA LEU A 240 24.59 5.90 3.28
C LEU A 240 25.85 6.29 4.07
N ASP A 241 27.02 6.27 3.43
CA ASP A 241 28.29 6.69 4.03
C ASP A 241 28.27 8.17 4.45
N ARG A 242 27.74 9.08 3.61
CA ARG A 242 27.61 10.51 3.94
C ARG A 242 26.67 10.78 5.11
N LEU A 243 25.68 9.90 5.29
CA LEU A 243 24.74 9.98 6.39
C LEU A 243 25.27 9.31 7.66
N ASP A 244 26.28 8.44 7.53
CA ASP A 244 26.80 7.57 8.58
C ASP A 244 25.71 6.65 9.14
N VAL A 245 24.98 5.98 8.24
CA VAL A 245 23.86 5.09 8.59
C VAL A 245 23.77 3.88 7.65
N THR A 246 23.17 2.81 8.14
CA THR A 246 22.71 1.68 7.32
C THR A 246 21.38 1.99 6.62
N LEU A 247 21.01 1.20 5.60
CA LEU A 247 19.69 1.35 4.95
C LEU A 247 18.53 1.08 5.93
N TYR A 248 18.73 0.20 6.90
CA TYR A 248 17.78 -0.03 7.98
C TYR A 248 17.54 1.25 8.82
N GLU A 249 18.62 1.92 9.21
CA GLU A 249 18.55 3.17 9.98
C GLU A 249 17.98 4.33 9.17
N LEU A 250 18.24 4.38 7.86
CA LEU A 250 17.61 5.34 6.95
C LEU A 250 16.08 5.25 7.02
N TYR A 251 15.52 4.05 7.05
CA TYR A 251 14.07 3.87 7.18
C TYR A 251 13.51 4.26 8.54
N ASN A 252 14.33 4.25 9.60
CA ASN A 252 13.94 4.79 10.91
C ASN A 252 13.88 6.33 10.92
N MET A 253 14.37 7.00 9.88
CA MET A 253 14.24 8.45 9.71
C MET A 253 12.86 8.87 9.18
N VAL A 254 12.09 7.96 8.59
CA VAL A 254 10.74 8.25 8.06
C VAL A 254 9.90 8.90 9.16
N GLY A 255 9.32 10.08 8.88
CA GLY A 255 8.50 10.83 9.84
C GLY A 255 9.30 11.54 10.95
N ARG A 256 10.63 11.63 10.83
CA ARG A 256 11.50 12.50 11.62
C ARG A 256 12.04 13.61 10.70
N GLU A 257 11.46 14.80 10.80
CA GLU A 257 11.63 15.89 9.84
C GLU A 257 13.09 16.25 9.60
N GLU A 258 13.86 16.53 10.65
CA GLU A 258 15.28 16.92 10.56
C GLU A 258 16.13 15.84 9.86
N GLN A 259 15.93 14.57 10.22
CA GLN A 259 16.68 13.45 9.62
C GLN A 259 16.28 13.23 8.16
N THR A 260 14.99 13.38 7.84
CA THR A 260 14.46 13.29 6.47
C THR A 260 15.03 14.41 5.60
N GLU A 261 15.14 15.64 6.11
CA GLU A 261 15.75 16.76 5.38
C GLU A 261 17.25 16.55 5.14
N ARG A 262 17.98 15.98 6.12
CA ARG A 262 19.38 15.60 5.92
C ARG A 262 19.53 14.60 4.78
N PHE A 263 18.69 13.56 4.71
CA PHE A 263 18.71 12.63 3.58
C PHE A 263 18.37 13.31 2.25
N ARG A 264 17.35 14.19 2.22
CA ARG A 264 16.98 14.97 1.01
C ARG A 264 18.11 15.85 0.50
N ALA A 265 18.93 16.42 1.38
CA ALA A 265 20.12 17.16 0.98
C ALA A 265 21.13 16.25 0.28
N VAL A 266 21.51 15.13 0.92
CA VAL A 266 22.46 14.16 0.35
C VAL A 266 21.97 13.60 -1.00
N TYR A 267 20.69 13.23 -1.08
CA TYR A 267 20.07 12.76 -2.32
C TYR A 267 20.17 13.79 -3.44
N ARG A 268 19.82 15.06 -3.18
CA ARG A 268 19.86 16.12 -4.21
C ARG A 268 21.29 16.34 -4.72
N ASP A 269 22.27 16.35 -3.83
CA ASP A 269 23.67 16.56 -4.20
C ASP A 269 24.19 15.44 -5.09
N LEU A 270 23.85 14.18 -4.78
CA LEU A 270 24.29 13.01 -5.56
C LEU A 270 23.52 12.87 -6.88
N ALA A 271 22.21 13.09 -6.85
CA ALA A 271 21.36 12.97 -8.04
C ALA A 271 21.58 14.10 -9.06
N ALA A 272 22.02 15.29 -8.63
CA ALA A 272 22.34 16.41 -9.53
C ALA A 272 23.74 16.29 -10.17
N GLY A 273 24.63 15.48 -9.60
CA GLY A 273 26.00 15.29 -10.09
C GLY A 273 26.18 14.16 -11.11
N SER A 274 25.10 13.44 -11.45
CA SER A 274 25.08 12.28 -12.36
C SER A 274 24.31 12.58 -13.64
#